data_AF-A0A418FP18-F1
#
_entry.id   AF-A0A418FP18-F1
#
_cell.length_a   1.000
_cell.length_b   1.000
_cell.length_c   1.000
_cell.angle_alpha   90.00
_cell.angle_beta   90.00
_cell.angle_gamma   90.00
#
_symmetry.space_group_name_H-M   'P 1'
#
loop_
_entity.id
_entity.type
_entity.pdbx_description
1 polymer ?
#
loop_
_entity_poly.entity_id
_entity_poly.type
_entity_poly.pdbx_seq_one_letter_code
_entity_poly.pdbx_strand_id
1 'polypeptide(L)'
;MMLPYQLVPSSPAQDAWALGCLMFEMVSGMELVPTNRDQEILPRFKRMAATWTDQALHKYIHESVLDDVARELLCKLLVVDPAQRLSMDQVVAHRYFDVQVAATGDDRTREGIVRAAAQRHLLT
;
A
#
# COMPACT_ATOMS: atom_id res chain seq x y z
N MET A 1 11.52 -35.23 -8.31
CA MET A 1 11.98 -34.02 -9.02
C MET A 1 12.48 -33.03 -7.99
N MET A 2 13.66 -32.44 -8.18
CA MET A 2 14.20 -31.36 -7.35
C MET A 2 13.92 -30.03 -8.05
N LEU A 3 13.48 -29.02 -7.31
CA LEU A 3 13.29 -27.67 -7.87
C LEU A 3 14.67 -27.04 -8.16
N PRO A 4 14.81 -26.24 -9.22
CA PRO A 4 16.08 -25.58 -9.57
C PRO A 4 16.43 -24.41 -8.63
N TYR A 5 15.69 -24.23 -7.54
CA TYR A 5 15.89 -23.17 -6.56
C TYR A 5 15.65 -23.69 -5.15
N GLN A 6 16.26 -23.02 -4.19
CA GLN A 6 16.08 -23.32 -2.77
C GLN A 6 14.77 -22.70 -2.28
N LEU A 7 14.02 -23.46 -1.48
CA LEU A 7 12.83 -22.93 -0.82
C LEU A 7 13.26 -21.93 0.25
N VAL A 8 12.60 -20.78 0.27
CA VAL A 8 12.78 -19.73 1.27
C VAL A 8 11.49 -19.64 2.07
N PRO A 9 11.55 -19.65 3.42
CA PRO A 9 10.35 -19.48 4.23
C PRO A 9 9.72 -18.10 3.99
N SER A 10 8.39 -18.07 3.87
CA SER A 10 7.66 -16.80 3.86
C SER A 10 7.89 -16.07 5.17
N SER A 11 8.07 -14.75 5.10
CA SER A 11 8.20 -13.91 6.29
C SER A 11 7.00 -12.97 6.40
N PRO A 12 6.51 -12.66 7.61
CA PRO A 12 5.41 -11.70 7.81
C PRO A 12 5.70 -10.31 7.21
N ALA A 13 6.98 -9.96 7.03
CA ALA A 13 7.39 -8.72 6.38
C ALA A 13 6.99 -8.64 4.89
N GLN A 14 6.77 -9.79 4.23
CA GLN A 14 6.21 -9.85 2.87
C GLN A 14 4.74 -9.42 2.86
N ASP A 15 3.96 -9.87 3.84
CA ASP A 15 2.56 -9.48 3.99
C ASP A 15 2.43 -7.99 4.33
N ALA A 16 3.31 -7.47 5.19
CA ALA A 16 3.36 -6.03 5.50
C ALA A 16 3.64 -5.18 4.22
N TRP A 17 4.54 -5.65 3.36
CA TRP A 17 4.80 -4.98 2.07
C TRP A 17 3.56 -5.02 1.16
N ALA A 18 2.91 -6.19 1.04
CA ALA A 18 1.71 -6.34 0.23
C ALA A 18 0.57 -5.44 0.73
N LEU A 19 0.40 -5.34 2.06
CA LEU A 19 -0.51 -4.38 2.67
C LEU A 19 -0.15 -2.94 2.30
N GLY A 20 1.14 -2.57 2.33
CA GLY A 20 1.61 -1.25 1.90
C GLY A 20 1.23 -0.94 0.44
N CYS A 21 1.40 -1.89 -0.48
CA CYS A 21 0.96 -1.73 -1.87
C CYS A 21 -0.55 -1.49 -1.98
N LEU A 22 -1.34 -2.30 -1.29
CA LEU A 22 -2.80 -2.18 -1.27
C LEU A 22 -3.25 -0.85 -0.68
N MET A 23 -2.66 -0.43 0.44
CA MET A 23 -2.96 0.86 1.06
C MET A 23 -2.58 2.03 0.15
N PHE A 24 -1.42 1.98 -0.52
CA PHE A 24 -1.01 2.99 -1.48
C PHE A 24 -2.04 3.13 -2.60
N GLU A 25 -2.52 2.02 -3.14
CA GLU A 25 -3.56 2.01 -4.18
C GLU A 25 -4.87 2.59 -3.67
N MET A 26 -5.32 2.22 -2.48
CA MET A 26 -6.56 2.75 -1.90
C MET A 26 -6.51 4.26 -1.65
N VAL A 27 -5.36 4.80 -1.22
CA VAL A 27 -5.27 6.24 -0.87
C VAL A 27 -4.90 7.13 -2.04
N SER A 28 -4.16 6.63 -3.04
CA SER A 28 -3.72 7.40 -4.20
C SER A 28 -4.55 7.14 -5.46
N GLY A 29 -5.24 6.01 -5.54
CA GLY A 29 -5.89 5.52 -6.75
C GLY A 29 -4.92 4.99 -7.80
N MET A 30 -3.64 4.79 -7.45
CA MET A 30 -2.59 4.31 -8.34
C MET A 30 -1.89 3.09 -7.76
N GLU A 31 -1.48 2.15 -8.59
CA GLU A 31 -0.65 1.03 -8.15
C GLU A 31 0.79 1.49 -7.85
N LEU A 32 1.39 0.98 -6.77
CA LEU A 32 2.78 1.28 -6.43
C LEU A 32 3.76 0.81 -7.52
N VAL A 33 3.50 -0.38 -8.09
CA VAL A 33 4.14 -0.87 -9.30
C VAL A 33 3.07 -1.01 -10.37
N PRO A 34 3.03 -0.13 -11.38
CA PRO A 34 1.97 -0.15 -12.37
C PRO A 34 1.94 -1.45 -13.19
N THR A 35 0.74 -1.94 -13.45
CA THR A 35 0.47 -3.06 -14.35
C THR A 35 -0.21 -2.58 -15.64
N ASN A 36 -0.29 -3.46 -16.64
CA ASN A 36 -1.12 -3.22 -17.83
C ASN A 36 -2.55 -3.76 -17.62
N ARG A 37 -3.41 -3.65 -18.64
CA ARG A 37 -4.79 -4.17 -18.58
C ARG A 37 -4.87 -5.66 -18.24
N ASP A 38 -3.85 -6.42 -18.58
CA ASP A 38 -3.76 -7.87 -18.34
C ASP A 38 -3.07 -8.19 -16.99
N GLN A 39 -2.91 -7.21 -16.10
CA GLN A 39 -2.24 -7.31 -14.81
C GLN A 39 -0.77 -7.74 -14.88
N GLU A 40 -0.13 -7.53 -16.03
CA GLU A 40 1.29 -7.81 -16.20
C GLU A 40 2.14 -6.60 -15.77
N ILE A 41 3.10 -6.84 -14.88
CA ILE A 41 4.15 -5.86 -14.59
C ILE A 41 5.10 -5.81 -15.78
N LEU A 42 5.10 -4.71 -16.52
CA LEU A 42 5.98 -4.58 -17.70
C LEU A 42 7.47 -4.52 -17.29
N PRO A 43 8.41 -4.95 -18.15
CA PRO A 43 9.84 -5.04 -17.79
C PRO A 43 10.45 -3.75 -17.24
N ARG A 44 9.98 -2.59 -17.69
CA ARG A 44 10.41 -1.28 -17.15
C ARG A 44 10.04 -1.09 -15.67
N PHE A 45 8.86 -1.55 -15.26
CA PHE A 45 8.38 -1.43 -13.89
C PHE A 45 8.98 -2.49 -12.98
N LYS A 46 9.28 -3.70 -13.51
CA LYS A 46 10.11 -4.69 -12.79
C LYS A 46 11.50 -4.12 -12.48
N ARG A 47 12.15 -3.48 -13.47
CA ARG A 47 13.46 -2.83 -13.26
C ARG A 47 13.38 -1.69 -12.26
N MET A 48 12.35 -0.84 -12.37
CA MET A 48 12.10 0.23 -11.41
C MET A 48 11.99 -0.32 -9.98
N ALA A 49 11.13 -1.31 -9.75
CA ALA A 49 10.93 -1.92 -8.44
C ALA A 49 12.21 -2.58 -7.89
N ALA A 50 13.01 -3.22 -8.76
CA ALA A 50 14.29 -3.81 -8.38
C ALA A 50 15.36 -2.78 -7.98
N THR A 51 15.18 -1.50 -8.34
CA THR A 51 16.11 -0.40 -8.05
C THR A 51 15.61 0.54 -6.95
N TRP A 52 14.51 0.19 -6.27
CA TRP A 52 14.00 1.03 -5.21
C TRP A 52 15.00 1.23 -4.08
N THR A 53 15.05 2.47 -3.62
CA THR A 53 15.67 2.87 -2.36
C THR A 53 14.57 3.45 -1.48
N ASP A 54 14.77 3.43 -0.16
CA ASP A 54 13.81 4.05 0.76
C ASP A 54 13.58 5.51 0.37
N GLN A 55 14.64 6.26 0.05
CA GLN A 55 14.53 7.66 -0.40
C GLN A 55 13.62 7.81 -1.64
N ALA A 56 13.78 6.94 -2.65
CA ALA A 56 12.96 7.00 -3.86
C ALA A 56 11.49 6.67 -3.57
N LEU A 57 11.24 5.66 -2.72
CA LEU A 57 9.89 5.28 -2.30
C LEU A 57 9.23 6.39 -1.49
N HIS A 58 9.93 6.97 -0.51
CA HIS A 58 9.42 8.07 0.29
C HIS A 58 9.04 9.26 -0.60
N LYS A 59 9.93 9.66 -1.52
CA LYS A 59 9.63 10.72 -2.48
C LYS A 59 8.37 10.41 -3.29
N TYR A 60 8.26 9.19 -3.83
CA TYR A 60 7.12 8.78 -4.64
C TYR A 60 5.80 8.78 -3.85
N ILE A 61 5.83 8.28 -2.60
CA ILE A 61 4.69 8.32 -1.66
C ILE A 61 4.29 9.77 -1.36
N HIS A 62 5.26 10.65 -1.09
CA HIS A 62 5.00 12.05 -0.79
C HIS A 62 4.37 12.82 -1.96
N GLU A 63 4.74 12.48 -3.19
CA GLU A 63 4.18 13.06 -4.43
C GLU A 63 2.79 12.49 -4.77
N SER A 64 2.50 11.25 -4.37
CA SER A 64 1.28 10.53 -4.77
C SER A 64 0.16 10.58 -3.73
N VAL A 65 0.48 10.83 -2.46
CA VAL A 65 -0.48 10.75 -1.35
C VAL A 65 -0.55 12.09 -0.61
N LEU A 66 -1.77 12.62 -0.46
CA LEU A 66 -1.98 13.93 0.19
C LEU A 66 -2.03 13.83 1.72
N ASP A 67 -2.63 12.77 2.26
CA ASP A 67 -2.80 12.56 3.70
C ASP A 67 -1.45 12.27 4.38
N ASP A 68 -1.04 13.14 5.30
CA ASP A 68 0.21 13.02 6.07
C ASP A 68 0.28 11.77 6.94
N VAL A 69 -0.84 11.37 7.54
CA VAL A 69 -0.92 10.19 8.41
C VAL A 69 -0.78 8.91 7.59
N ALA A 70 -1.44 8.88 6.42
CA ALA A 70 -1.31 7.78 5.47
C ALA A 70 0.13 7.67 4.93
N ARG A 71 0.75 8.80 4.55
CA ARG A 71 2.15 8.85 4.10
C ARG A 71 3.10 8.27 5.13
N GLU A 72 2.96 8.68 6.39
CA GLU A 72 3.81 8.19 7.47
C GLU A 72 3.72 6.66 7.62
N LEU A 73 2.51 6.10 7.58
CA LEU A 73 2.32 4.66 7.65
C LEU A 73 2.92 3.94 6.43
N LEU A 74 2.66 4.45 5.22
CA LEU A 74 3.17 3.88 3.97
C LEU A 74 4.70 3.87 3.94
N CYS A 75 5.35 4.94 4.40
CA CYS A 75 6.81 5.00 4.50
C CYS A 75 7.40 3.95 5.47
N LYS A 76 6.65 3.51 6.48
CA LYS A 76 7.06 2.46 7.43
C LYS A 76 6.73 1.03 6.95
N LEU A 77 5.73 0.88 6.08
CA LEU A 77 5.37 -0.40 5.45
C LEU A 77 6.25 -0.70 4.21
N LEU A 78 6.48 0.31 3.38
CA LEU A 78 7.21 0.23 2.12
C LEU A 78 8.71 0.55 2.30
N VAL A 79 9.35 -0.22 3.17
CA VAL A 79 10.80 -0.16 3.42
C VAL A 79 11.49 -1.29 2.64
N VAL A 80 12.60 -1.01 1.97
CA VAL A 80 13.29 -1.99 1.11
C VAL A 80 13.78 -3.18 1.93
N ASP A 81 14.48 -2.92 3.03
CA ASP A 81 14.93 -3.97 3.96
C ASP A 81 13.75 -4.55 4.77
N PRO A 82 13.39 -5.83 4.58
CA PRO A 82 12.29 -6.45 5.31
C PRO A 82 12.50 -6.48 6.84
N ALA A 83 13.74 -6.42 7.33
CA ALA A 83 14.02 -6.40 8.78
C ALA A 83 13.72 -5.03 9.43
N GLN A 84 13.64 -3.97 8.63
CA GLN A 84 13.34 -2.61 9.08
C GLN A 84 11.87 -2.23 8.89
N ARG A 85 11.06 -3.12 8.29
CA ARG A 85 9.62 -2.90 8.10
C ARG A 85 8.88 -2.99 9.43
N LEU A 86 7.81 -2.21 9.52
CA LEU A 86 6.87 -2.28 10.63
C LEU A 86 6.24 -3.69 10.72
N SER A 87 6.18 -4.25 11.93
CA SER A 87 5.41 -5.48 12.18
C SER A 87 3.91 -5.20 12.16
N MET A 88 3.09 -6.21 11.89
CA MET A 88 1.63 -6.04 11.81
C MET A 88 1.01 -5.52 13.12
N ASP A 89 1.53 -5.92 14.28
CA ASP A 89 1.07 -5.40 15.58
C ASP A 89 1.33 -3.89 15.69
N GLN A 90 2.48 -3.43 15.22
CA GLN A 90 2.83 -2.01 15.19
C GLN A 90 2.02 -1.25 14.11
N VAL A 91 1.66 -1.90 13.00
CA VAL A 91 0.78 -1.33 11.97
C VAL A 91 -0.57 -0.99 12.56
N VAL A 92 -1.21 -1.94 13.25
CA VAL A 92 -2.53 -1.74 13.88
C VAL A 92 -2.46 -0.68 14.98
N ALA A 93 -1.35 -0.60 15.71
CA ALA A 93 -1.12 0.44 16.71
C ALA A 93 -0.80 1.83 16.12
N HIS A 94 -0.64 1.95 14.79
CA HIS A 94 -0.36 3.24 14.15
C HIS A 94 -1.58 4.16 14.18
N ARG A 95 -1.35 5.47 14.39
CA ARG A 95 -2.40 6.50 14.46
C ARG A 95 -3.31 6.61 13.24
N TYR A 96 -2.91 6.02 12.11
CA TYR A 96 -3.78 5.88 10.93
C TYR A 96 -5.05 5.09 11.24
N PHE A 97 -4.96 4.11 12.15
CA PHE A 97 -6.08 3.30 12.62
C PHE A 97 -6.69 3.82 13.92
N ASP A 98 -6.16 4.90 14.50
CA ASP A 98 -6.78 5.61 15.62
C ASP A 98 -7.89 6.54 15.10
N VAL A 99 -8.86 5.92 14.42
CA VAL A 99 -10.11 6.58 14.08
C VAL A 99 -11.01 6.39 15.30
N GLN A 100 -11.23 7.46 16.05
CA GLN A 100 -12.37 7.54 16.95
C GLN A 100 -13.61 7.40 16.08
N VAL A 101 -14.12 6.18 15.94
CA VAL A 101 -15.46 5.95 15.41
C VAL A 101 -16.36 6.60 16.44
N ALA A 102 -16.68 7.87 16.24
CA ALA A 102 -17.84 8.47 16.85
C ALA A 102 -18.96 7.49 16.53
N ALA A 103 -19.47 6.81 17.56
CA ALA A 103 -20.48 5.79 17.45
C ALA A 103 -21.81 6.44 17.03
N THR A 104 -21.85 7.01 15.84
CA THR A 104 -23.09 7.24 15.11
C THR A 104 -23.39 5.91 14.43
N GLY A 105 -24.10 5.06 15.16
CA GLY A 105 -24.73 3.87 14.60
C GLY A 105 -25.71 4.27 13.51
N ASP A 106 -25.21 4.41 12.28
CA ASP A 106 -26.04 4.64 11.11
C ASP A 106 -25.48 3.77 9.97
N ASP A 107 -26.24 2.74 9.62
CA ASP A 107 -25.99 1.74 8.58
C ASP A 107 -25.80 2.36 7.16
N ARG A 108 -25.89 3.69 7.06
CA ARG A 108 -25.69 4.52 5.87
C ARG A 108 -24.22 4.78 5.50
N THR A 109 -23.25 4.51 6.39
CA THR A 109 -21.83 4.81 6.12
C THR A 109 -21.22 3.92 5.03
N ARG A 110 -21.73 2.69 4.85
CA ARG A 110 -21.22 1.77 3.79
C ARG A 110 -21.60 2.23 2.38
N GLU A 111 -22.83 2.73 2.18
CA GLU A 111 -23.25 3.25 0.87
C GLU A 111 -22.61 4.60 0.54
N GLY A 112 -22.33 5.43 1.56
CA GLY A 112 -21.69 6.73 1.38
C GLY A 112 -20.25 6.64 0.84
N ILE A 113 -19.46 5.68 1.34
CA ILE A 113 -18.08 5.47 0.89
C ILE A 113 -18.05 4.98 -0.57
N VAL A 114 -18.95 4.07 -0.95
CA VAL A 114 -19.04 3.57 -2.34
C VAL A 114 -19.48 4.68 -3.31
N ARG A 115 -20.41 5.55 -2.89
CA ARG A 115 -20.86 6.68 -3.73
C ARG A 115 -19.82 7.78 -3.88
N ALA A 116 -19.06 8.09 -2.83
CA ALA A 116 -17.97 9.07 -2.89
C ALA A 116 -16.81 8.62 -3.78
N ALA A 117 -16.49 7.32 -3.76
CA ALA A 117 -15.50 6.73 -4.67
C ALA A 117 -15.96 6.76 -6.14
N ALA A 118 -17.25 6.51 -6.41
CA ALA A 118 -17.81 6.53 -7.76
C ALA A 118 -17.86 7.95 -8.38
N GLN A 119 -18.02 9.00 -7.57
CA GLN A 119 -18.15 10.38 -8.08
C GLN A 119 -16.81 11.02 -8.50
N ARG A 120 -15.66 10.53 -8.01
CA ARG A 120 -14.34 11.03 -8.44
C ARG A 120 -13.87 10.49 -9.79
N HIS A 121 -14.52 9.45 -10.32
CA HIS A 121 -14.17 8.82 -11.60
C HIS A 121 -14.96 9.36 -12.81
N LEU A 122 -15.84 10.35 -12.61
CA LEU A 122 -16.70 10.93 -13.67
C LEU A 122 -16.32 12.36 -14.09
N LEU A 123 -15.20 12.91 -13.60
CA LEU A 123 -14.73 14.25 -13.96
C LEU A 123 -13.33 14.25 -14.59
N THR A 124 -12.99 13.22 -15.34
CA THR A 124 -11.85 13.21 -16.26
C THR A 124 -12.28 12.56 -17.56
#